data_AF-B3LSJ4-F1
#
_entry.id   AF-B3LSJ4-F1
#
_cell.length_a   1.000
_cell.length_b   1.000
_cell.length_c   1.000
_cell.angle_alpha   90.00
_cell.angle_beta   90.00
_cell.angle_gamma   90.00
#
_symmetry.space_group_name_H-M   'P 1'
#
loop_
_entity.id
_entity.type
_entity.pdbx_description
1 polymer ?
#
loop_
_entity_poly.entity_id
_entity_poly.type
_entity_poly.pdbx_seq_one_letter_code
_entity_poly.pdbx_strand_id
1 'polypeptide(L)'
;MFANVGFRTLRVSRGPLYGMFIVLFIGVLIAKFAGQMLIDSETNFSHIIGSCSQIISFSKRTFYSSAKSGYQSNNSHGDAYSSGSQSGPFTYKTAVAFQPKDRDDLIYQKLKDSIRSPTGEDNYFVTSNNVHDIFAGVADGVGGWAEHGYDSSAISRELCKKMDEISTALAENSSKETLLTPKKIIGAAYAKIRDEKVVKVGGTTAIVAHFPSNGKLEVANLGDSWCGVFRDSKLVFQTKFQTVGFNAPYQLSIIPEEMLKEAERRGSKYILNTPRDADEYSFQLKKKDIIILATDGVTDNIATDDIELFLKDNAARTNDELQLLSQKFVDNVVSLSKDPNYPSVFAQEISKLTGKNYSGGKEDDITVVVVRVD
;
A
#
# COMPACT_ATOMS: atom_id res chain seq x y z
N MET A 1 -1.46 51.27 34.07
CA MET A 1 -1.26 51.09 35.53
C MET A 1 -0.63 49.72 35.72
N PHE A 2 0.61 49.49 36.13
CA PHE A 2 1.75 50.28 36.63
C PHE A 2 3.03 49.55 36.15
N ALA A 3 3.99 50.25 35.53
CA ALA A 3 5.35 50.54 36.06
C ALA A 3 6.18 49.27 36.37
N ASN A 4 7.21 48.87 35.62
CA ASN A 4 8.49 49.51 35.26
C ASN A 4 9.38 49.84 36.48
N VAL A 5 10.72 49.70 36.29
CA VAL A 5 11.90 49.93 37.18
C VAL A 5 12.58 48.61 37.62
N GLY A 6 13.87 48.38 37.42
CA GLY A 6 14.91 49.29 36.93
C GLY A 6 16.27 48.63 36.68
N PHE A 7 17.07 49.36 35.90
CA PHE A 7 18.49 49.19 35.65
C PHE A 7 19.33 49.38 36.93
N ARG A 8 20.41 48.59 37.08
CA ARG A 8 21.64 49.08 37.70
C ARG A 8 22.88 48.37 37.13
N THR A 9 23.69 49.18 36.46
CA THR A 9 25.04 48.93 35.96
C THR A 9 26.08 49.06 37.07
N LEU A 10 27.13 48.24 37.05
CA LEU A 10 28.45 48.56 37.61
C LEU A 10 29.57 47.95 36.75
N ARG A 11 30.34 48.86 36.12
CA ARG A 11 31.71 48.77 35.59
C ARG A 11 32.70 48.46 36.75
N VAL A 12 33.96 48.02 36.64
CA VAL A 12 34.97 47.76 35.59
C VAL A 12 36.14 47.03 36.27
N SER A 13 36.87 46.17 35.56
CA SER A 13 38.32 45.99 35.74
C SER A 13 38.93 45.43 34.44
N ARG A 14 40.01 46.09 33.98
CA ARG A 14 40.75 45.83 32.73
C ARG A 14 42.08 45.14 33.04
N GLY A 15 42.52 44.24 32.16
CA GLY A 15 43.90 43.72 32.04
C GLY A 15 44.01 42.70 30.90
N PRO A 16 45.15 42.55 30.18
CA PRO A 16 45.16 42.78 28.73
C PRO A 16 45.47 41.58 27.81
N LEU A 17 45.09 41.79 26.53
CA LEU A 17 45.62 41.34 25.23
C LEU A 17 46.24 39.93 25.09
N TYR A 18 45.71 39.14 24.14
CA TYR A 18 46.43 38.63 22.95
C TYR A 18 45.43 37.95 21.98
N GLY A 19 45.57 38.21 20.67
CA GLY A 19 45.18 37.27 19.60
C GLY A 19 43.96 37.63 18.74
N MET A 20 44.19 37.75 17.44
CA MET A 20 43.29 38.16 16.34
C MET A 20 42.32 37.08 15.84
N PHE A 21 41.37 37.54 15.00
CA PHE A 21 40.43 36.87 14.06
C PHE A 21 39.03 36.57 14.64
N ILE A 22 37.97 37.35 14.36
CA ILE A 22 37.16 37.48 13.10
C ILE A 22 36.73 36.08 12.60
N VAL A 23 35.48 35.69 12.29
CA VAL A 23 34.07 36.15 12.32
C VAL A 23 33.25 34.89 11.88
N LEU A 24 31.98 34.74 12.32
CA LEU A 24 30.92 33.84 11.78
C LEU A 24 31.16 32.31 11.77
N PHE A 25 30.31 31.55 12.48
CA PHE A 25 29.18 30.81 11.88
C PHE A 25 28.37 30.07 12.95
N ILE A 26 27.08 30.43 13.01
CA ILE A 26 26.02 29.71 13.71
C ILE A 26 25.55 28.58 12.80
N GLY A 27 25.35 27.38 13.35
CA GLY A 27 24.47 26.35 12.77
C GLY A 27 25.15 25.08 12.27
N VAL A 28 25.56 24.19 13.18
CA VAL A 28 25.72 22.76 12.88
C VAL A 28 25.22 21.93 14.07
N LEU A 29 23.94 21.60 14.06
CA LEU A 29 23.41 20.36 14.63
C LEU A 29 22.06 20.10 13.95
N ILE A 30 21.81 18.84 13.58
CA ILE A 30 20.71 18.33 12.73
C ILE A 30 21.07 18.27 11.24
N ALA A 31 22.05 17.42 10.91
CA ALA A 31 22.19 16.76 9.61
C ALA A 31 23.15 15.56 9.75
N LYS A 32 22.75 14.57 10.54
CA LYS A 32 23.32 13.22 10.51
C LYS A 32 22.15 12.26 10.62
N PHE A 33 21.45 12.02 9.51
CA PHE A 33 20.68 10.78 9.23
C PHE A 33 19.99 10.74 7.86
N ALA A 34 20.43 11.53 6.87
CA ALA A 34 19.97 11.38 5.49
C ALA A 34 21.17 11.58 4.56
N GLY A 35 21.74 10.47 4.09
CA GLY A 35 22.92 10.51 3.24
C GLY A 35 23.39 9.11 2.87
N GLN A 36 22.62 8.44 2.01
CA GLN A 36 23.11 7.58 0.94
C GLN A 36 21.94 6.89 0.23
N MET A 37 21.52 7.47 -0.89
CA MET A 37 20.91 6.84 -2.07
C MET A 37 20.51 7.99 -3.01
N LEU A 38 21.52 8.57 -3.66
CA LEU A 38 21.35 9.36 -4.87
C LEU A 38 22.37 8.80 -5.86
N ILE A 39 21.86 8.11 -6.88
CA ILE A 39 22.64 7.73 -8.06
C ILE A 39 22.31 8.77 -9.12
N ASP A 40 23.34 9.51 -9.52
CA ASP A 40 23.34 10.42 -10.65
C ASP A 40 23.21 9.64 -11.96
N SER A 41 22.33 10.10 -12.85
CA SER A 41 22.51 9.91 -14.30
C SER A 41 22.02 11.14 -15.06
N GLU A 42 22.90 12.14 -15.17
CA GLU A 42 22.81 13.12 -16.24
C GLU A 42 23.28 12.47 -17.55
N THR A 43 22.37 12.33 -18.53
CA THR A 43 22.76 12.38 -19.95
C THR A 43 21.71 13.11 -20.78
N ASN A 44 22.16 14.20 -21.39
CA ASN A 44 21.50 15.02 -22.40
C ASN A 44 20.87 14.21 -23.54
N PHE A 45 19.64 14.54 -23.95
CA PHE A 45 19.25 14.54 -25.37
C PHE A 45 18.12 15.55 -25.64
N SER A 46 18.39 16.46 -26.57
CA SER A 46 17.49 17.50 -27.05
C SER A 46 16.77 17.08 -28.34
N HIS A 47 15.47 17.41 -28.40
CA HIS A 47 14.60 17.63 -29.58
C HIS A 47 14.38 16.50 -30.60
N ILE A 48 13.10 16.18 -30.85
CA ILE A 48 12.40 16.40 -32.13
C ILE A 48 10.88 16.45 -31.88
N ILE A 49 10.25 17.49 -32.43
CA ILE A 49 8.81 17.78 -32.43
C ILE A 49 8.14 17.02 -33.57
N GLY A 50 7.01 16.38 -33.30
CA GLY A 50 6.15 15.77 -34.33
C GLY A 50 4.69 15.76 -33.90
N SER A 51 3.94 16.75 -34.40
CA SER A 51 2.50 16.93 -34.23
C SER A 51 1.70 15.75 -34.80
N CYS A 52 0.76 15.20 -34.04
CA CYS A 52 -0.47 14.67 -34.60
C CYS A 52 -1.63 14.77 -33.60
N SER A 53 -2.59 15.61 -33.94
CA SER A 53 -3.85 15.86 -33.25
C SER A 53 -4.90 14.81 -33.62
N GLN A 54 -5.50 14.14 -32.64
CA GLN A 54 -6.87 13.65 -32.75
C GLN A 54 -7.64 13.85 -31.44
N ILE A 55 -8.82 14.43 -31.62
CA ILE A 55 -9.75 14.90 -30.60
C ILE A 55 -10.63 13.72 -30.18
N ILE A 56 -10.56 13.33 -28.91
CA ILE A 56 -11.59 12.49 -28.29
C ILE A 56 -12.08 13.20 -27.03
N SER A 57 -13.33 13.65 -27.11
CA SER A 57 -14.05 14.34 -26.04
C SER A 57 -14.55 13.34 -25.00
N PHE A 58 -13.89 13.26 -23.85
CA PHE A 58 -14.44 12.63 -22.65
C PHE A 58 -14.85 13.70 -21.64
N SER A 59 -16.11 13.61 -21.19
CA SER A 59 -16.68 14.50 -20.20
C SER A 59 -15.95 14.35 -18.87
N LYS A 60 -15.19 15.39 -18.51
CA LYS A 60 -14.51 15.56 -17.22
C LYS A 60 -15.53 15.58 -16.08
N ARG A 61 -15.39 14.67 -15.13
CA ARG A 61 -15.63 14.98 -13.71
C ARG A 61 -14.38 14.55 -12.94
N THR A 62 -13.52 15.53 -12.78
CA THR A 62 -12.33 15.53 -11.93
C THR A 62 -12.72 15.37 -10.47
N PHE A 63 -12.07 14.43 -9.78
CA PHE A 63 -11.98 14.41 -8.33
C PHE A 63 -11.38 15.76 -7.89
N TYR A 64 -12.18 16.63 -7.27
CA TYR A 64 -11.70 17.86 -6.66
C TYR A 64 -11.60 17.65 -5.15
N SER A 65 -10.35 17.71 -4.67
CA SER A 65 -10.03 17.91 -3.26
C SER A 65 -10.57 19.26 -2.78
N SER A 66 -11.32 19.24 -1.68
CA SER A 66 -11.39 20.38 -0.77
C SER A 66 -11.50 19.91 0.68
N ALA A 67 -10.44 20.15 1.45
CA ALA A 67 -10.48 20.12 2.91
C ALA A 67 -11.08 21.43 3.44
N LYS A 68 -12.02 21.34 4.40
CA LYS A 68 -12.19 22.34 5.47
C LYS A 68 -13.04 21.80 6.62
N SER A 69 -12.55 22.06 7.84
CA SER A 69 -13.18 21.75 9.11
C SER A 69 -14.45 22.58 9.36
N GLY A 70 -15.42 22.01 10.09
CA GLY A 70 -16.49 22.75 10.74
C GLY A 70 -17.18 21.90 11.81
N TYR A 71 -16.88 22.17 13.08
CA TYR A 71 -17.69 21.74 14.22
C TYR A 71 -19.03 22.50 14.20
N GLN A 72 -20.15 21.79 14.35
CA GLN A 72 -21.27 22.23 15.21
C GLN A 72 -22.29 21.12 15.47
N SER A 73 -22.66 21.02 16.74
CA SER A 73 -23.67 20.14 17.34
C SER A 73 -25.08 20.70 17.20
N ASN A 74 -26.10 19.85 16.99
CA ASN A 74 -27.12 19.52 18.01
C ASN A 74 -28.32 18.73 17.48
N ASN A 75 -28.61 17.66 18.24
CA ASN A 75 -29.88 17.08 18.68
C ASN A 75 -31.02 16.63 17.74
N SER A 76 -31.37 15.36 18.03
CA SER A 76 -32.71 14.76 18.21
C SER A 76 -33.48 14.30 16.97
N HIS A 77 -33.60 12.97 16.80
CA HIS A 77 -34.79 12.22 17.23
C HIS A 77 -34.41 10.73 17.33
N GLY A 78 -34.88 10.07 18.38
CA GLY A 78 -34.58 8.67 18.66
C GLY A 78 -35.41 7.75 17.78
N ASP A 79 -34.77 6.72 17.26
CA ASP A 79 -35.44 5.48 16.89
C ASP A 79 -34.59 4.31 17.41
N ALA A 80 -35.23 3.53 18.29
CA ALA A 80 -34.67 2.32 18.85
C ALA A 80 -34.56 1.27 17.75
N TYR A 81 -33.37 1.12 17.15
CA TYR A 81 -33.08 -0.01 16.29
C TYR A 81 -32.81 -1.24 17.17
N SER A 82 -33.87 -2.02 17.33
CA SER A 82 -33.82 -3.44 17.67
C SER A 82 -32.64 -4.12 16.96
N SER A 83 -31.75 -4.73 17.74
CA SER A 83 -30.69 -5.61 17.27
C SER A 83 -31.32 -6.87 16.67
N GLY A 84 -31.81 -6.76 15.44
CA GLY A 84 -32.19 -7.90 14.62
C GLY A 84 -30.94 -8.72 14.33
N SER A 85 -30.76 -9.79 15.09
CA SER A 85 -29.87 -10.91 14.74
C SER A 85 -30.15 -11.31 13.28
N GLN A 86 -29.20 -11.04 12.38
CA GLN A 86 -29.26 -11.53 11.01
C GLN A 86 -29.12 -13.06 11.09
N SER A 87 -30.19 -13.79 10.78
CA SER A 87 -30.34 -15.20 11.19
C SER A 87 -29.82 -16.22 10.17
N GLY A 88 -28.89 -15.86 9.29
CA GLY A 88 -28.34 -16.77 8.27
C GLY A 88 -26.85 -16.54 8.02
N PRO A 89 -26.12 -17.56 7.55
CA PRO A 89 -24.70 -17.42 7.22
C PRO A 89 -24.51 -16.39 6.11
N PHE A 90 -23.45 -15.61 6.21
CA PHE A 90 -23.10 -14.65 5.17
C PHE A 90 -22.67 -15.37 3.89
N THR A 91 -23.02 -14.78 2.75
CA THR A 91 -22.50 -15.19 1.45
C THR A 91 -21.60 -14.10 0.88
N TYR A 92 -20.65 -14.49 0.04
CA TYR A 92 -19.64 -13.58 -0.48
C TYR A 92 -19.55 -13.66 -2.01
N LYS A 93 -19.48 -12.50 -2.66
CA LYS A 93 -19.17 -12.35 -4.08
C LYS A 93 -17.81 -11.70 -4.23
N THR A 94 -16.99 -12.21 -5.14
CA THR A 94 -15.62 -11.71 -5.36
C THR A 94 -15.46 -11.18 -6.77
N ALA A 95 -14.64 -10.15 -6.93
CA ALA A 95 -14.19 -9.62 -8.20
C ALA A 95 -12.70 -9.25 -8.10
N VAL A 96 -11.97 -9.41 -9.19
CA VAL A 96 -10.55 -9.06 -9.25
C VAL A 96 -10.33 -8.14 -10.43
N ALA A 97 -9.60 -7.06 -10.23
CA ALA A 97 -9.15 -6.19 -11.31
C ALA A 97 -7.70 -5.81 -11.07
N PHE A 98 -6.96 -5.65 -12.16
CA PHE A 98 -5.56 -5.26 -12.10
C PHE A 98 -5.12 -4.59 -13.39
N GLN A 99 -4.06 -3.80 -13.30
CA GLN A 99 -3.36 -3.22 -14.43
C GLN A 99 -1.87 -3.12 -14.05
N PRO A 100 -0.97 -3.82 -14.78
CA PRO A 100 0.46 -3.64 -14.56
C PRO A 100 0.91 -2.27 -15.07
N LYS A 101 1.95 -1.71 -14.44
CA LYS A 101 2.64 -0.51 -14.96
C LYS A 101 3.30 -0.78 -16.30
N ASP A 102 3.52 0.29 -17.05
CA ASP A 102 4.25 0.22 -18.31
C ASP A 102 5.72 -0.17 -18.02
N ARG A 103 6.28 -1.10 -18.80
CA ARG A 103 7.63 -1.67 -18.59
C ARG A 103 8.47 -1.58 -19.87
N ASP A 104 8.63 -0.37 -20.36
CA ASP A 104 9.39 -0.10 -21.59
C ASP A 104 10.91 -0.11 -21.38
N ASP A 105 11.38 -0.04 -20.12
CA ASP A 105 12.79 0.01 -19.79
C ASP A 105 13.55 -1.26 -20.19
N LEU A 106 14.78 -1.07 -20.69
CA LEU A 106 15.68 -2.14 -21.13
C LEU A 106 15.96 -3.19 -20.05
N ILE A 107 15.85 -2.82 -18.76
CA ILE A 107 16.04 -3.74 -17.64
C ILE A 107 15.02 -4.88 -17.66
N TYR A 108 13.76 -4.59 -18.01
CA TYR A 108 12.68 -5.57 -18.02
C TYR A 108 12.74 -6.50 -19.22
N GLN A 109 13.31 -6.07 -20.36
CA GLN A 109 13.42 -6.90 -21.58
C GLN A 109 14.16 -8.23 -21.35
N LYS A 110 15.03 -8.29 -20.33
CA LYS A 110 15.76 -9.50 -19.93
C LYS A 110 14.98 -10.38 -18.94
N LEU A 111 13.89 -9.87 -18.37
CA LEU A 111 13.05 -10.49 -17.33
C LEU A 111 11.72 -10.95 -17.94
N LYS A 112 11.79 -11.99 -18.77
CA LYS A 112 10.64 -12.49 -19.54
C LYS A 112 9.43 -12.86 -18.67
N ASP A 113 9.66 -13.37 -17.46
CA ASP A 113 8.57 -13.81 -16.58
C ASP A 113 7.85 -12.62 -15.92
N SER A 114 8.59 -11.57 -15.54
CA SER A 114 8.01 -10.29 -15.06
C SER A 114 7.15 -9.63 -16.12
N ILE A 115 7.62 -9.57 -17.37
CA ILE A 115 6.85 -9.01 -18.50
C ILE A 115 5.57 -9.81 -18.78
N ARG A 116 5.61 -11.13 -18.60
CA ARG A 116 4.47 -12.01 -18.89
C ARG A 116 3.46 -12.07 -17.76
N SER A 117 3.80 -11.56 -16.58
CA SER A 117 2.90 -11.53 -15.45
C SER A 117 1.74 -10.57 -15.74
N PRO A 118 0.48 -11.04 -15.71
CA PRO A 118 -0.67 -10.18 -16.04
C PRO A 118 -0.87 -9.05 -15.03
N THR A 119 -0.31 -9.18 -13.83
CA THR A 119 -0.34 -8.21 -12.74
C THR A 119 0.99 -7.48 -12.56
N GLY A 120 1.99 -7.72 -13.42
CA GLY A 120 3.33 -7.17 -13.23
C GLY A 120 4.06 -7.84 -12.06
N GLU A 121 4.61 -7.04 -11.14
CA GLU A 121 5.30 -7.51 -9.93
C GLU A 121 4.32 -7.78 -8.77
N ASP A 122 3.10 -7.26 -8.85
CA ASP A 122 1.98 -7.67 -8.00
C ASP A 122 1.54 -9.12 -8.25
N ASN A 123 0.80 -9.68 -7.27
CA ASN A 123 0.03 -10.90 -7.43
C ASN A 123 -1.18 -10.93 -6.50
N TYR A 124 -2.11 -11.86 -6.75
CA TYR A 124 -3.30 -12.06 -5.93
C TYR A 124 -3.68 -13.53 -5.87
N PHE A 125 -4.52 -13.89 -4.90
CA PHE A 125 -5.24 -15.15 -4.89
C PHE A 125 -6.65 -14.97 -4.35
N VAL A 126 -7.57 -15.81 -4.81
CA VAL A 126 -8.94 -15.92 -4.30
C VAL A 126 -9.33 -17.40 -4.29
N THR A 127 -9.51 -17.94 -3.09
CA THR A 127 -9.96 -19.31 -2.88
C THR A 127 -11.38 -19.28 -2.31
N SER A 128 -12.34 -19.87 -3.01
CA SER A 128 -13.72 -20.02 -2.55
C SER A 128 -13.98 -21.49 -2.22
N ASN A 129 -13.85 -21.87 -0.94
CA ASN A 129 -14.16 -23.22 -0.48
C ASN A 129 -15.65 -23.52 -0.64
N ASN A 130 -16.49 -22.52 -0.34
CA ASN A 130 -17.90 -22.45 -0.70
C ASN A 130 -18.37 -20.99 -0.63
N VAL A 131 -19.64 -20.72 -0.95
CA VAL A 131 -20.19 -19.36 -0.97
C VAL A 131 -20.17 -18.64 0.39
N HIS A 132 -19.94 -19.36 1.50
CA HIS A 132 -19.87 -18.85 2.86
C HIS A 132 -18.44 -18.83 3.44
N ASP A 133 -17.43 -19.27 2.69
CA ASP A 133 -16.06 -19.41 3.19
C ASP A 133 -15.05 -19.10 2.07
N ILE A 134 -14.46 -17.90 2.14
CA ILE A 134 -13.52 -17.40 1.14
C ILE A 134 -12.21 -16.95 1.81
N PHE A 135 -11.10 -17.25 1.16
CA PHE A 135 -9.80 -16.63 1.43
C PHE A 135 -9.40 -15.78 0.22
N ALA A 136 -8.86 -14.60 0.47
CA ALA A 136 -8.35 -13.74 -0.58
C ALA A 136 -7.15 -12.94 -0.10
N GLY A 137 -6.29 -12.54 -1.03
CA GLY A 137 -5.15 -11.71 -0.70
C GLY A 137 -4.49 -11.10 -1.91
N VAL A 138 -3.69 -10.07 -1.66
CA VAL A 138 -2.77 -9.47 -2.62
C VAL A 138 -1.36 -9.46 -2.04
N ALA A 139 -0.37 -9.51 -2.92
CA ALA A 139 1.04 -9.45 -2.58
C ALA A 139 1.74 -8.57 -3.63
N ASP A 140 2.34 -7.48 -3.19
CA ASP A 140 3.14 -6.60 -4.05
C ASP A 140 4.62 -7.02 -3.94
N GLY A 141 5.19 -7.41 -5.08
CA GLY A 141 6.60 -7.75 -5.22
C GLY A 141 7.47 -6.49 -5.21
N VAL A 142 8.21 -6.28 -4.13
CA VAL A 142 9.07 -5.11 -3.93
C VAL A 142 10.06 -4.97 -5.09
N GLY A 143 9.99 -3.83 -5.78
CA GLY A 143 10.86 -3.49 -6.91
C GLY A 143 12.36 -3.39 -6.57
N GLY A 144 13.18 -3.18 -7.61
CA GLY A 144 14.64 -3.00 -7.49
C GLY A 144 15.47 -4.29 -7.66
N TRP A 145 14.84 -5.47 -7.53
CA TRP A 145 15.48 -6.73 -7.89
C TRP A 145 15.71 -6.86 -9.40
N ALA A 146 14.85 -6.23 -10.19
CA ALA A 146 14.99 -6.13 -11.65
C ALA A 146 16.32 -5.50 -12.08
N GLU A 147 16.81 -4.47 -11.37
CA GLU A 147 18.09 -3.81 -11.64
C GLU A 147 19.28 -4.76 -11.46
N HIS A 148 19.11 -5.77 -10.61
CA HIS A 148 20.10 -6.80 -10.33
C HIS A 148 19.91 -8.04 -11.22
N GLY A 149 18.99 -7.99 -12.19
CA GLY A 149 18.71 -9.08 -13.13
C GLY A 149 17.85 -10.19 -12.56
N TYR A 150 17.11 -9.92 -11.48
CA TYR A 150 16.20 -10.87 -10.86
C TYR A 150 14.73 -10.47 -11.06
N ASP A 151 13.86 -11.48 -11.16
CA ASP A 151 12.41 -11.28 -11.32
C ASP A 151 11.76 -10.90 -9.98
N SER A 152 11.41 -9.62 -9.79
CA SER A 152 10.77 -9.14 -8.55
C SER A 152 9.38 -9.74 -8.33
N SER A 153 8.72 -10.21 -9.41
CA SER A 153 7.42 -10.89 -9.32
C SER A 153 7.51 -12.33 -8.82
N ALA A 154 8.71 -12.91 -8.72
CA ALA A 154 8.87 -14.32 -8.42
C ALA A 154 8.33 -14.70 -7.04
N ILE A 155 8.61 -13.87 -6.02
CA ILE A 155 8.18 -14.16 -4.65
C ILE A 155 6.69 -13.90 -4.44
N SER A 156 6.13 -12.81 -4.97
CA SER A 156 4.70 -12.50 -4.87
C SER A 156 3.86 -13.57 -5.58
N ARG A 157 4.27 -13.98 -6.79
CA ARG A 157 3.65 -15.07 -7.57
C ARG A 157 3.65 -16.40 -6.82
N GLU A 158 4.81 -16.85 -6.35
CA GLU A 158 4.89 -18.13 -5.64
C GLU A 158 4.17 -18.07 -4.28
N LEU A 159 4.17 -16.92 -3.60
CA LEU A 159 3.43 -16.74 -2.36
C LEU A 159 1.93 -16.89 -2.58
N CYS A 160 1.34 -16.14 -3.52
CA CYS A 160 -0.08 -16.25 -3.84
C CYS A 160 -0.48 -17.67 -4.26
N LYS A 161 0.32 -18.33 -5.11
CA LYS A 161 0.10 -19.73 -5.48
C LYS A 161 0.08 -20.68 -4.28
N LYS A 162 1.07 -20.58 -3.37
CA LYS A 162 1.12 -21.45 -2.19
C LYS A 162 0.00 -21.13 -1.19
N MET A 163 -0.41 -19.87 -1.07
CA MET A 163 -1.55 -19.48 -0.23
C MET A 163 -2.86 -20.06 -0.76
N ASP A 164 -3.07 -20.08 -2.07
CA ASP A 164 -4.22 -20.72 -2.72
C ASP A 164 -4.25 -22.24 -2.51
N GLU A 165 -3.12 -22.93 -2.75
CA GLU A 165 -2.98 -24.37 -2.52
C GLU A 165 -3.28 -24.75 -1.06
N ILE A 166 -2.75 -23.98 -0.11
CA ILE A 166 -2.96 -24.20 1.33
C ILE A 166 -4.42 -23.98 1.70
N SER A 167 -5.03 -22.88 1.22
CA SER A 167 -6.43 -22.55 1.53
C SER A 167 -7.39 -23.59 0.97
N THR A 168 -7.10 -24.14 -0.22
CA THR A 168 -7.91 -25.19 -0.87
C THR A 168 -7.81 -26.54 -0.17
N ALA A 169 -6.59 -27.02 0.10
CA ALA A 169 -6.36 -28.36 0.68
C ALA A 169 -7.02 -28.55 2.06
N LEU A 170 -7.38 -27.46 2.73
CA LEU A 170 -7.99 -27.48 4.05
C LEU A 170 -9.51 -27.64 4.01
N ALA A 171 -10.17 -27.19 2.94
CA ALA A 171 -11.59 -27.48 2.71
C ALA A 171 -11.83 -29.00 2.66
N GLU A 172 -10.86 -29.74 2.10
CA GLU A 172 -10.93 -31.18 1.90
C GLU A 172 -10.60 -31.99 3.18
N ASN A 173 -9.84 -31.41 4.13
CA ASN A 173 -9.30 -32.12 5.31
C ASN A 173 -9.99 -31.76 6.63
N SER A 174 -11.32 -31.52 6.58
CA SER A 174 -12.22 -31.04 7.65
C SER A 174 -12.25 -31.86 8.98
N SER A 175 -11.33 -32.80 9.18
CA SER A 175 -11.13 -33.58 10.41
C SER A 175 -10.02 -33.07 11.34
N LYS A 176 -9.25 -32.04 10.96
CA LYS A 176 -8.26 -31.38 11.86
C LYS A 176 -8.57 -29.91 12.02
N GLU A 177 -9.15 -29.59 13.17
CA GLU A 177 -9.60 -28.30 13.70
C GLU A 177 -8.46 -27.28 13.93
N THR A 178 -7.43 -27.25 13.08
CA THR A 178 -6.44 -26.17 13.15
C THR A 178 -7.05 -24.96 12.44
N LEU A 179 -7.72 -24.08 13.19
CA LEU A 179 -8.22 -22.80 12.68
C LEU A 179 -7.07 -22.08 11.96
N LEU A 180 -7.18 -22.01 10.64
CA LEU A 180 -6.11 -21.52 9.79
C LEU A 180 -6.33 -20.02 9.57
N THR A 181 -5.67 -19.23 10.41
CA THR A 181 -5.77 -17.77 10.34
C THR A 181 -4.98 -17.26 9.14
N PRO A 182 -5.33 -16.08 8.59
CA PRO A 182 -4.57 -15.43 7.52
C PRO A 182 -3.05 -15.38 7.76
N LYS A 183 -2.63 -15.11 9.01
CA LYS A 183 -1.20 -15.09 9.39
C LYS A 183 -0.53 -16.46 9.27
N LYS A 184 -1.25 -17.54 9.62
CA LYS A 184 -0.74 -18.92 9.44
C LYS A 184 -0.63 -19.28 7.96
N ILE A 185 -1.53 -18.79 7.11
CA ILE A 185 -1.46 -18.96 5.64
C ILE A 185 -0.18 -18.34 5.11
N ILE A 186 0.05 -17.05 5.43
CA ILE A 186 1.29 -16.34 5.06
C ILE A 186 2.52 -17.12 5.55
N GLY A 187 2.49 -17.57 6.82
CA GLY A 187 3.58 -18.33 7.43
C GLY A 187 3.90 -19.64 6.73
N ALA A 188 2.89 -20.44 6.43
CA ALA A 188 3.04 -21.74 5.79
C ALA A 188 3.44 -21.60 4.31
N ALA A 189 2.87 -20.62 3.58
CA ALA A 189 3.24 -20.34 2.19
C ALA A 189 4.71 -19.89 2.09
N TYR A 190 5.12 -18.95 2.94
CA TYR A 190 6.51 -18.47 2.97
C TYR A 190 7.51 -19.58 3.36
N ALA A 191 7.15 -20.44 4.32
CA ALA A 191 7.98 -21.60 4.68
C ALA A 191 8.16 -22.57 3.49
N LYS A 192 7.07 -22.91 2.77
CA LYS A 192 7.15 -23.75 1.58
C LYS A 192 8.07 -23.17 0.50
N ILE A 193 7.98 -21.87 0.21
CA ILE A 193 8.84 -21.21 -0.76
C ILE A 193 10.31 -21.32 -0.37
N ARG A 194 10.62 -21.11 0.92
CA ARG A 194 11.99 -21.22 1.44
C ARG A 194 12.52 -22.65 1.34
N ASP A 195 11.70 -23.64 1.66
CA ASP A 195 12.09 -25.05 1.67
C ASP A 195 12.29 -25.58 0.24
N GLU A 196 11.39 -25.23 -0.68
CA GLU A 196 11.44 -25.64 -2.09
C GLU A 196 12.52 -24.87 -2.89
N LYS A 197 12.98 -23.72 -2.38
CA LYS A 197 14.00 -22.85 -3.02
C LYS A 197 13.65 -22.44 -4.45
N VAL A 198 12.35 -22.30 -4.73
CA VAL A 198 11.81 -21.92 -6.05
C VAL A 198 12.08 -20.46 -6.39
N VAL A 199 12.21 -19.60 -5.38
CA VAL A 199 12.58 -18.18 -5.52
C VAL A 199 14.07 -18.04 -5.22
N LYS A 200 14.83 -17.43 -6.15
CA LYS A 200 16.27 -17.18 -5.95
C LYS A 200 16.53 -16.00 -5.02
N VAL A 201 15.83 -14.90 -5.27
CA VAL A 201 15.89 -13.67 -4.48
C VAL A 201 14.60 -12.88 -4.71
N GLY A 202 14.17 -12.09 -3.73
CA GLY A 202 13.02 -11.22 -3.89
C GLY A 202 12.52 -10.67 -2.55
N GLY A 203 11.68 -9.66 -2.61
CA GLY A 203 10.92 -9.11 -1.49
C GLY A 203 9.44 -8.99 -1.87
N THR A 204 8.52 -9.18 -0.93
CA THR A 204 7.08 -8.97 -1.16
C THR A 204 6.38 -8.50 0.09
N THR A 205 5.39 -7.63 -0.08
CA THR A 205 4.33 -7.42 0.90
C THR A 205 3.32 -8.58 0.82
N ALA A 206 2.43 -8.68 1.80
CA ALA A 206 1.33 -9.64 1.76
C ALA A 206 0.18 -9.20 2.67
N ILE A 207 -1.02 -9.09 2.11
CA ILE A 207 -2.25 -8.96 2.89
C ILE A 207 -3.20 -10.11 2.55
N VAL A 208 -3.70 -10.79 3.58
CA VAL A 208 -4.60 -11.94 3.45
C VAL A 208 -5.81 -11.74 4.33
N ALA A 209 -6.99 -12.02 3.79
CA ALA A 209 -8.27 -11.96 4.47
C ALA A 209 -8.99 -13.31 4.39
N HIS A 210 -9.68 -13.64 5.49
CA HIS A 210 -10.57 -14.78 5.61
C HIS A 210 -11.99 -14.27 5.88
N PHE A 211 -12.94 -14.77 5.09
CA PHE A 211 -14.36 -14.43 5.10
C PHE A 211 -15.19 -15.65 5.52
N PRO A 212 -15.30 -15.92 6.83
CA PRO A 212 -16.04 -17.08 7.34
C PRO A 212 -17.56 -16.84 7.31
N SER A 213 -18.33 -17.93 7.44
CA SER A 213 -19.80 -17.90 7.36
C SER A 213 -20.49 -17.02 8.43
N ASN A 214 -19.82 -16.76 9.55
CA ASN A 214 -20.31 -15.91 10.63
C ASN A 214 -20.07 -14.40 10.41
N GLY A 215 -19.40 -14.01 9.31
CA GLY A 215 -19.14 -12.60 8.98
C GLY A 215 -18.03 -11.93 9.79
N LYS A 216 -17.32 -12.68 10.63
CA LYS A 216 -16.16 -12.16 11.35
C LYS A 216 -14.95 -12.18 10.43
N LEU A 217 -14.75 -11.08 9.69
CA LEU A 217 -13.57 -10.86 8.87
C LEU A 217 -12.31 -10.99 9.75
N GLU A 218 -11.35 -11.76 9.28
CA GLU A 218 -10.00 -11.84 9.84
C GLU A 218 -9.00 -11.41 8.76
N VAL A 219 -8.05 -10.55 9.11
CA VAL A 219 -7.03 -10.06 8.16
C VAL A 219 -5.66 -10.16 8.81
N ALA A 220 -4.65 -10.57 8.04
CA ALA A 220 -3.25 -10.39 8.39
C ALA A 220 -2.58 -9.51 7.33
N ASN A 221 -1.89 -8.45 7.77
CA ASN A 221 -1.17 -7.53 6.90
C ASN A 221 0.32 -7.52 7.22
N LEU A 222 1.17 -7.67 6.20
CA LEU A 222 2.61 -7.47 6.24
C LEU A 222 3.03 -6.52 5.12
N GLY A 223 3.42 -5.30 5.47
CA GLY A 223 3.78 -4.25 4.51
C GLY A 223 2.73 -3.15 4.39
N ASP A 224 2.70 -2.48 3.24
CA ASP A 224 1.84 -1.34 2.91
C ASP A 224 0.72 -1.66 1.90
N SER A 225 0.56 -2.94 1.53
CA SER A 225 -0.74 -3.42 1.04
C SER A 225 -1.86 -3.13 2.05
N TRP A 226 -3.09 -3.01 1.56
CA TRP A 226 -4.19 -2.38 2.28
C TRP A 226 -5.49 -3.17 2.21
N CYS A 227 -6.24 -3.17 3.31
CA CYS A 227 -7.61 -3.66 3.37
C CYS A 227 -8.51 -2.57 3.91
N GLY A 228 -9.58 -2.24 3.18
CA GLY A 228 -10.64 -1.34 3.62
C GLY A 228 -12.01 -2.00 3.55
N VAL A 229 -12.85 -1.73 4.55
CA VAL A 229 -14.27 -2.14 4.56
C VAL A 229 -15.14 -0.89 4.46
N PHE A 230 -16.02 -0.90 3.48
CA PHE A 230 -16.96 0.17 3.19
C PHE A 230 -18.39 -0.29 3.43
N ARG A 231 -19.13 0.48 4.23
CA ARG A 231 -20.54 0.27 4.53
C ARG A 231 -21.31 1.52 4.15
N ASP A 232 -22.34 1.36 3.33
CA ASP A 232 -23.09 2.50 2.78
C ASP A 232 -22.17 3.54 2.13
N SER A 233 -21.16 3.05 1.38
CA SER A 233 -20.11 3.82 0.72
C SER A 233 -19.20 4.64 1.67
N LYS A 234 -19.20 4.33 2.97
CA LYS A 234 -18.31 4.95 3.97
C LYS A 234 -17.33 3.96 4.55
N LEU A 235 -16.08 4.38 4.71
CA LEU A 235 -15.05 3.57 5.32
C LEU A 235 -15.39 3.35 6.81
N VAL A 236 -15.52 2.10 7.21
CA VAL A 236 -15.82 1.70 8.59
C VAL A 236 -14.71 0.90 9.26
N PHE A 237 -13.76 0.40 8.46
CA PHE A 237 -12.56 -0.28 8.94
C PHE A 237 -11.46 -0.18 7.88
N GLN A 238 -10.21 -0.11 8.34
CA GLN A 238 -9.04 -0.29 7.49
C GLN A 238 -7.85 -0.84 8.27
N THR A 239 -6.92 -1.50 7.56
CA THR A 239 -5.62 -1.88 8.11
C THR A 239 -4.66 -0.69 8.16
N LYS A 240 -3.58 -0.82 8.93
CA LYS A 240 -2.48 0.15 8.95
C LYS A 240 -1.32 -0.35 8.10
N PHE A 241 -0.61 0.58 7.46
CA PHE A 241 0.64 0.30 6.77
C PHE A 241 1.75 -0.03 7.77
N GLN A 242 2.57 -1.02 7.43
CA GLN A 242 3.78 -1.38 8.14
C GLN A 242 5.00 -1.02 7.29
N THR A 243 5.76 -0.01 7.71
CA THR A 243 6.92 0.48 6.98
C THR A 243 8.12 0.67 7.92
N VAL A 244 9.33 0.50 7.39
CA VAL A 244 10.56 0.90 8.09
C VAL A 244 10.91 2.37 7.83
N GLY A 245 10.35 2.95 6.78
CA GLY A 245 10.52 4.33 6.36
C GLY A 245 9.56 4.68 5.22
N PHE A 246 9.59 5.93 4.75
CA PHE A 246 8.79 6.36 3.61
C PHE A 246 9.10 5.51 2.37
N ASN A 247 8.06 4.94 1.74
CA ASN A 247 8.18 4.07 0.56
C ASN A 247 9.12 2.87 0.77
N ALA A 248 9.19 2.36 2.00
CA ALA A 248 9.99 1.19 2.38
C ALA A 248 9.16 0.26 3.27
N PRO A 249 8.32 -0.60 2.68
CA PRO A 249 7.44 -1.47 3.44
C PRO A 249 8.18 -2.55 4.20
N TYR A 250 7.51 -3.05 5.25
CA TYR A 250 7.80 -4.38 5.76
C TYR A 250 7.61 -5.39 4.64
N GLN A 251 8.52 -6.35 4.54
CA GLN A 251 8.51 -7.31 3.45
C GLN A 251 9.05 -8.67 3.87
N LEU A 252 8.42 -9.72 3.35
CA LEU A 252 8.99 -11.05 3.35
C LEU A 252 10.06 -11.10 2.27
N SER A 253 11.25 -11.59 2.61
CA SER A 253 12.36 -11.61 1.67
C SER A 253 13.01 -12.98 1.57
N ILE A 254 13.43 -13.34 0.36
CA ILE A 254 14.35 -14.44 0.10
C ILE A 254 15.65 -13.78 -0.33
N ILE A 255 16.71 -13.92 0.48
CA ILE A 255 18.02 -13.33 0.19
C ILE A 255 19.09 -14.42 0.34
N PRO A 256 19.90 -14.70 -0.70
CA PRO A 256 21.01 -15.64 -0.59
C PRO A 256 22.00 -15.24 0.53
N GLU A 257 22.52 -16.24 1.24
CA GLU A 257 23.42 -16.03 2.38
C GLU A 257 24.66 -15.22 2.02
N GLU A 258 25.22 -15.43 0.83
CA GLU A 258 26.38 -14.66 0.36
C GLU A 258 26.07 -13.17 0.17
N MET A 259 24.84 -12.82 -0.26
CA MET A 259 24.40 -11.43 -0.36
C MET A 259 24.22 -10.80 1.03
N LEU A 260 23.71 -11.56 2.00
CA LEU A 260 23.60 -11.11 3.39
C LEU A 260 24.96 -10.80 4.00
N LYS A 261 25.93 -11.72 3.85
CA LYS A 261 27.31 -11.53 4.31
C LYS A 261 27.96 -10.32 3.65
N GLU A 262 27.76 -10.12 2.35
CA GLU A 262 28.32 -8.99 1.65
C GLU A 262 27.72 -7.65 2.10
N ALA A 263 26.40 -7.60 2.31
CA ALA A 263 25.76 -6.41 2.88
C ALA A 263 26.31 -6.08 4.28
N GLU A 264 26.46 -7.09 5.13
CA GLU A 264 27.05 -6.91 6.47
C GLU A 264 28.48 -6.36 6.41
N ARG A 265 29.34 -6.88 5.51
CA ARG A 265 30.70 -6.35 5.31
C ARG A 265 30.70 -4.88 4.86
N ARG A 266 29.69 -4.47 4.09
CA ARG A 266 29.50 -3.09 3.62
C ARG A 266 28.79 -2.19 4.64
N GLY A 267 28.36 -2.73 5.78
CA GLY A 267 27.59 -2.01 6.79
C GLY A 267 26.14 -1.72 6.38
N SER A 268 25.62 -2.39 5.35
CA SER A 268 24.21 -2.31 4.94
C SER A 268 23.41 -3.51 5.42
N LYS A 269 22.08 -3.40 5.40
CA LYS A 269 21.16 -4.46 5.82
C LYS A 269 19.97 -4.52 4.88
N TYR A 270 19.49 -5.74 4.61
CA TYR A 270 18.21 -5.96 3.95
C TYR A 270 17.07 -5.91 4.98
N ILE A 271 15.87 -5.58 4.51
CA ILE A 271 14.65 -5.77 5.28
C ILE A 271 14.36 -7.28 5.27
N LEU A 272 14.19 -7.88 6.44
CA LEU A 272 14.06 -9.33 6.62
C LEU A 272 12.90 -9.65 7.58
N ASN A 273 11.74 -9.04 7.34
CA ASN A 273 10.57 -9.33 8.17
C ASN A 273 10.16 -10.79 8.00
N THR A 274 9.48 -11.28 9.02
CA THR A 274 8.96 -12.63 9.10
C THR A 274 7.44 -12.59 9.17
N PRO A 275 6.75 -13.70 8.89
CA PRO A 275 5.31 -13.79 9.06
C PRO A 275 4.82 -13.44 10.48
N ARG A 276 5.70 -13.48 11.49
CA ARG A 276 5.36 -13.09 12.88
C ARG A 276 5.14 -11.59 13.04
N ASP A 277 5.77 -10.80 12.17
CA ASP A 277 5.71 -9.33 12.19
C ASP A 277 4.42 -8.78 11.56
N ALA A 278 3.62 -9.65 10.91
CA ALA A 278 2.33 -9.28 10.36
C ALA A 278 1.33 -8.89 11.47
N ASP A 279 0.63 -7.76 11.28
CA ASP A 279 -0.47 -7.34 12.13
C ASP A 279 -1.72 -8.16 11.83
N GLU A 280 -2.48 -8.49 12.87
CA GLU A 280 -3.74 -9.24 12.77
C GLU A 280 -4.92 -8.35 13.15
N TYR A 281 -5.98 -8.41 12.36
CA TYR A 281 -7.18 -7.62 12.52
C TYR A 281 -8.41 -8.52 12.51
N SER A 282 -9.46 -8.10 13.22
CA SER A 282 -10.78 -8.72 13.13
C SER A 282 -11.88 -7.67 13.10
N PHE A 283 -12.86 -7.85 12.22
CA PHE A 283 -13.97 -6.92 12.05
C PHE A 283 -15.28 -7.66 11.78
N GLN A 284 -16.39 -7.20 12.36
CA GLN A 284 -17.71 -7.79 12.11
C GLN A 284 -18.35 -7.15 10.87
N LEU A 285 -18.48 -7.96 9.82
CA LEU A 285 -19.14 -7.59 8.59
C LEU A 285 -20.67 -7.54 8.75
N LYS A 286 -21.30 -6.77 7.88
CA LYS A 286 -22.75 -6.70 7.66
C LYS A 286 -23.06 -6.90 6.18
N LYS A 287 -24.30 -7.30 5.89
CA LYS A 287 -24.80 -7.38 4.52
C LYS A 287 -24.56 -6.06 3.79
N LYS A 288 -24.16 -6.17 2.53
CA LYS A 288 -23.80 -5.09 1.61
C LYS A 288 -22.49 -4.37 1.91
N ASP A 289 -21.72 -4.80 2.92
CA ASP A 289 -20.35 -4.32 3.07
C ASP A 289 -19.54 -4.67 1.80
N ILE A 290 -18.71 -3.73 1.35
CA ILE A 290 -17.73 -3.89 0.27
C ILE A 290 -16.34 -3.86 0.90
N ILE A 291 -15.57 -4.91 0.68
CA ILE A 291 -14.20 -5.06 1.15
C ILE A 291 -13.27 -4.94 -0.04
N ILE A 292 -12.21 -4.15 0.09
CA ILE A 292 -11.19 -3.97 -0.95
C ILE A 292 -9.85 -4.35 -0.33
N LEU A 293 -9.21 -5.36 -0.89
CA LEU A 293 -7.78 -5.65 -0.71
C LEU A 293 -7.04 -5.02 -1.88
N ALA A 294 -6.02 -4.21 -1.63
CA ALA A 294 -5.30 -3.48 -2.66
C ALA A 294 -3.80 -3.40 -2.38
N THR A 295 -3.00 -3.36 -3.45
CA THR A 295 -1.58 -3.00 -3.40
C THR A 295 -1.41 -1.48 -3.28
N ASP A 296 -0.19 -1.03 -3.00
CA ASP A 296 0.13 0.38 -2.76
C ASP A 296 -0.13 1.25 -4.02
N GLY A 297 -0.08 0.68 -5.22
CA GLY A 297 -0.46 1.34 -6.46
C GLY A 297 -1.84 2.02 -6.42
N VAL A 298 -2.75 1.55 -5.56
CA VAL A 298 -4.00 2.28 -5.24
C VAL A 298 -3.78 3.39 -4.22
N THR A 299 -3.27 3.03 -3.04
CA THR A 299 -3.25 3.93 -1.87
C THR A 299 -2.23 5.06 -1.97
N ASP A 300 -1.23 4.92 -2.83
CA ASP A 300 -0.30 5.98 -3.16
C ASP A 300 -0.89 7.01 -4.11
N ASN A 301 -1.90 6.63 -4.88
CA ASN A 301 -2.56 7.53 -5.81
C ASN A 301 -3.76 8.22 -5.18
N ILE A 302 -4.68 7.47 -4.58
CA ILE A 302 -5.97 8.02 -4.10
C ILE A 302 -6.17 7.85 -2.59
N ALA A 303 -6.90 8.78 -1.98
CA ALA A 303 -7.27 8.70 -0.57
C ALA A 303 -8.53 7.87 -0.37
N THR A 304 -8.78 7.43 0.87
CA THR A 304 -10.00 6.68 1.21
C THR A 304 -11.28 7.44 0.88
N ASP A 305 -11.27 8.76 1.01
CA ASP A 305 -12.41 9.64 0.68
C ASP A 305 -12.75 9.59 -0.83
N ASP A 306 -11.75 9.42 -1.69
CA ASP A 306 -11.96 9.25 -3.14
C ASP A 306 -12.61 7.90 -3.44
N ILE A 307 -12.22 6.85 -2.70
CA ILE A 307 -12.85 5.52 -2.79
C ILE A 307 -14.30 5.57 -2.31
N GLU A 308 -14.58 6.27 -1.20
CA GLU A 308 -15.95 6.49 -0.72
C GLU A 308 -16.82 7.18 -1.78
N LEU A 309 -16.28 8.24 -2.40
CA LEU A 309 -16.98 8.96 -3.46
C LEU A 309 -17.24 8.08 -4.68
N PHE A 310 -16.23 7.30 -5.11
CA PHE A 310 -16.38 6.35 -6.21
C PHE A 310 -17.47 5.31 -5.93
N LEU A 311 -17.49 4.71 -4.74
CA LEU A 311 -18.49 3.72 -4.36
C LEU A 311 -19.89 4.34 -4.26
N LYS A 312 -19.98 5.58 -3.77
CA LYS A 312 -21.25 6.32 -3.71
C LYS A 312 -21.83 6.60 -5.10
N ASP A 313 -20.99 7.07 -6.02
CA ASP A 313 -21.40 7.40 -7.39
C ASP A 313 -21.76 6.16 -8.22
N ASN A 314 -21.30 4.98 -7.80
CA ASN A 314 -21.55 3.71 -8.46
C ASN A 314 -22.35 2.71 -7.60
N ALA A 315 -23.10 3.17 -6.58
CA ALA A 315 -23.82 2.32 -5.63
C ALA A 315 -24.85 1.36 -6.27
N ALA A 316 -25.38 1.69 -7.45
CA ALA A 316 -26.28 0.78 -8.17
C ALA A 316 -25.53 -0.46 -8.72
N ARG A 317 -24.25 -0.30 -9.09
CA ARG A 317 -23.43 -1.34 -9.73
C ARG A 317 -22.84 -2.34 -8.73
N THR A 318 -22.75 -1.97 -7.45
CA THR A 318 -22.19 -2.85 -6.41
C THR A 318 -22.98 -4.16 -6.27
N ASN A 319 -24.26 -4.19 -6.64
CA ASN A 319 -25.12 -5.36 -6.44
C ASN A 319 -24.95 -6.44 -7.52
N ASP A 320 -24.89 -6.03 -8.78
CA ASP A 320 -25.02 -6.94 -9.94
C ASP A 320 -23.82 -6.88 -10.90
N GLU A 321 -22.96 -5.86 -10.78
CA GLU A 321 -21.87 -5.58 -11.72
C GLU A 321 -20.51 -5.45 -11.01
N LEU A 322 -20.27 -6.24 -9.95
CA LEU A 322 -19.08 -6.12 -9.09
C LEU A 322 -17.77 -6.16 -9.91
N GLN A 323 -17.68 -7.06 -10.90
CA GLN A 323 -16.50 -7.15 -11.77
C GLN A 323 -16.27 -5.91 -12.62
N LEU A 324 -17.33 -5.36 -13.23
CA LEU A 324 -17.25 -4.14 -14.04
C LEU A 324 -16.92 -2.92 -13.16
N LEU A 325 -17.47 -2.87 -11.95
CA LEU A 325 -17.14 -1.86 -10.96
C LEU A 325 -15.65 -1.91 -10.57
N SER A 326 -15.12 -3.10 -10.28
CA SER A 326 -13.70 -3.28 -9.93
C SER A 326 -12.78 -2.87 -11.07
N GLN A 327 -13.09 -3.24 -12.31
CA GLN A 327 -12.27 -2.81 -13.46
C GLN A 327 -12.32 -1.29 -13.64
N LYS A 328 -13.52 -0.68 -13.57
CA LYS A 328 -13.66 0.77 -13.65
C LYS A 328 -12.91 1.51 -12.54
N PHE A 329 -12.86 0.93 -11.33
CA PHE A 329 -12.07 1.46 -10.24
C PHE A 329 -10.58 1.48 -10.59
N VAL A 330 -10.04 0.34 -11.03
CA VAL A 330 -8.64 0.23 -11.46
C VAL A 330 -8.33 1.18 -12.61
N ASP A 331 -9.16 1.23 -13.65
CA ASP A 331 -8.95 2.13 -14.80
C ASP A 331 -8.86 3.61 -14.38
N ASN A 332 -9.68 4.02 -13.41
CA ASN A 332 -9.62 5.38 -12.86
C ASN A 332 -8.31 5.63 -12.09
N VAL A 333 -7.89 4.68 -11.24
CA VAL A 333 -6.63 4.79 -10.49
C VAL A 333 -5.44 4.84 -11.44
N VAL A 334 -5.42 4.00 -12.49
CA VAL A 334 -4.39 3.99 -13.54
C VAL A 334 -4.33 5.34 -14.26
N SER A 335 -5.48 5.92 -14.58
CA SER A 335 -5.50 7.25 -15.20
C SER A 335 -4.91 8.33 -14.30
N LEU A 336 -5.07 8.22 -12.98
CA LEU A 336 -4.53 9.16 -12.01
C LEU A 336 -3.04 8.91 -11.74
N SER A 337 -2.61 7.65 -11.72
CA SER A 337 -1.21 7.27 -11.50
C SER A 337 -0.29 7.77 -12.61
N LYS A 338 -0.82 7.92 -13.83
CA LYS A 338 -0.11 8.47 -14.99
C LYS A 338 -0.25 9.99 -15.18
N ASP A 339 -1.02 10.69 -14.35
CA ASP A 339 -1.19 12.15 -14.48
C ASP A 339 -0.05 12.90 -13.75
N PRO A 340 0.85 13.60 -14.47
CA PRO A 340 1.98 14.30 -13.86
C PRO A 340 1.58 15.53 -13.00
N ASN A 341 0.33 15.99 -13.12
CA ASN A 341 -0.19 17.13 -12.38
C ASN A 341 -1.14 16.71 -11.25
N TYR A 342 -1.39 15.42 -11.07
CA TYR A 342 -2.29 14.94 -10.04
C TYR A 342 -1.62 15.00 -8.65
N PRO A 343 -2.24 15.62 -7.64
CA PRO A 343 -1.69 15.65 -6.28
C PRO A 343 -1.97 14.31 -5.58
N SER A 344 -1.27 13.25 -5.98
CA SER A 344 -1.40 11.92 -5.39
C SER A 344 -1.10 11.91 -3.89
N VAL A 345 -1.60 10.89 -3.18
CA VAL A 345 -1.28 10.69 -1.75
C VAL A 345 0.24 10.63 -1.54
N PHE A 346 0.95 9.90 -2.40
CA PHE A 346 2.41 9.80 -2.42
C PHE A 346 3.08 11.17 -2.58
N ALA A 347 2.69 11.93 -3.62
CA ALA A 347 3.25 13.25 -3.88
C ALA A 347 3.00 14.24 -2.74
N GLN A 348 1.81 14.17 -2.11
CA GLN A 348 1.50 14.98 -0.94
C GLN A 348 2.37 14.58 0.26
N GLU A 349 2.61 13.29 0.49
CA GLU A 349 3.38 12.83 1.64
C GLU A 349 4.88 13.14 1.50
N ILE A 350 5.48 12.89 0.34
CA ILE A 350 6.87 13.31 0.08
C ILE A 350 7.02 14.83 0.19
N SER A 351 6.00 15.60 -0.20
CA SER A 351 6.03 17.07 -0.05
C SER A 351 6.08 17.49 1.41
N LYS A 352 5.30 16.86 2.27
CA LYS A 352 5.32 17.12 3.73
C LYS A 352 6.66 16.76 4.35
N LEU A 353 7.22 15.61 3.98
CA LEU A 353 8.47 15.09 4.56
C LEU A 353 9.69 15.92 4.16
N THR A 354 9.73 16.40 2.92
CA THR A 354 10.89 17.13 2.37
C THR A 354 10.76 18.65 2.48
N GLY A 355 9.54 19.18 2.66
CA GLY A 355 9.23 20.61 2.60
C GLY A 355 9.27 21.21 1.19
N LYS A 356 9.41 20.39 0.14
CA LYS A 356 9.36 20.82 -1.27
C LYS A 356 8.02 20.41 -1.87
N ASN A 357 7.55 21.14 -2.88
CA ASN A 357 6.31 20.76 -3.58
C ASN A 357 6.61 19.69 -4.63
N TYR A 358 6.05 18.51 -4.43
CA TYR A 358 5.98 17.44 -5.42
C TYR A 358 4.54 17.30 -5.93
N SER A 359 4.41 16.86 -7.19
CA SER A 359 3.14 16.63 -7.86
C SER A 359 3.31 15.46 -8.84
N GLY A 360 2.21 14.81 -9.18
CA GLY A 360 2.16 13.68 -10.08
C GLY A 360 1.60 12.43 -9.40
N GLY A 361 0.93 11.60 -10.18
CA GLY A 361 0.67 10.21 -9.82
C GLY A 361 1.97 9.42 -9.61
N LYS A 362 1.88 8.32 -8.87
CA LYS A 362 2.93 7.31 -8.77
C LYS A 362 2.49 6.13 -9.65
N GLU A 363 3.03 6.03 -10.86
CA GLU A 363 2.78 4.88 -11.72
C GLU A 363 3.33 3.61 -11.06
N ASP A 364 2.44 2.65 -10.82
CA ASP A 364 2.81 1.36 -10.27
C ASP A 364 1.89 0.24 -10.79
N ASP A 365 2.23 -1.01 -10.47
CA ASP A 365 1.27 -2.09 -10.61
C ASP A 365 0.08 -1.83 -9.68
N ILE A 366 -1.13 -2.01 -10.20
CA ILE A 366 -2.37 -1.80 -9.45
C ILE A 366 -3.13 -3.10 -9.45
N THR A 367 -3.30 -3.71 -8.27
CA THR A 367 -4.07 -4.94 -8.10
C THR A 367 -5.09 -4.79 -6.99
N VAL A 368 -6.34 -5.16 -7.27
CA VAL A 368 -7.41 -5.16 -6.27
C VAL A 368 -8.21 -6.46 -6.27
N VAL A 369 -8.50 -6.96 -5.08
CA VAL A 369 -9.53 -7.98 -4.85
C VAL A 369 -10.68 -7.34 -4.09
N VAL A 370 -11.86 -7.34 -4.68
CA VAL A 370 -13.09 -6.77 -4.10
C VAL A 370 -14.01 -7.90 -3.67
N VAL A 371 -14.48 -7.85 -2.43
CA VAL A 371 -15.43 -8.82 -1.86
C VAL A 371 -16.68 -8.08 -1.40
N ARG A 372 -17.85 -8.54 -1.82
CA ARG A 372 -19.15 -8.05 -1.36
C ARG A 372 -19.84 -9.09 -0.49
N VAL A 373 -20.45 -8.61 0.59
CA VAL A 373 -21.26 -9.41 1.50
C VAL A 373 -22.74 -9.38 1.10
N ASP A 374 -23.39 -10.53 0.99
CA ASP A 374 -24.79 -10.69 0.55
C ASP A 374 -25.76 -11.15 1.66
#